data_AF-A0A935S6Q4-F1
#
_entry.id   AF-A0A935S6Q4-F1
#
_cell.length_a   1.000
_cell.length_b   1.000
_cell.length_c   1.000
_cell.angle_alpha   90.00
_cell.angle_beta   90.00
_cell.angle_gamma   90.00
#
_symmetry.space_group_name_H-M   'P 1'
#
loop_
_entity.id
_entity.type
_entity.pdbx_description
1 polymer ?
#
loop_
_entity_poly.entity_id
_entity_poly.type
_entity_poly.pdbx_seq_one_letter_code
_entity_poly.pdbx_strand_id
1 'polypeptide(L)'
;MGGTLEIKGRSIPENSVEFYKPLTEALKIYSNQPKETTTVTIELEYFNTSSAKCLLDFFKELEGLRVAGASAVKIRWGYQAEDENILEAGKEYQTMLKIPFELFLLEE
;
A
#
# COMPACT_ATOMS: atom_id res chain seq x y z
N MET A 1 7.87 -9.17 -12.46
CA MET A 1 7.78 -8.63 -11.08
C MET A 1 7.91 -9.78 -10.09
N GLY A 2 8.78 -9.67 -9.10
CA GLY A 2 9.09 -10.73 -8.12
C GLY A 2 8.05 -10.90 -7.01
N GLY A 3 6.82 -10.42 -7.19
CA GLY A 3 5.81 -10.37 -6.13
C GLY A 3 6.10 -9.27 -5.09
N THR A 4 6.90 -8.27 -5.45
CA THR A 4 7.26 -7.16 -4.55
C THR A 4 6.81 -5.85 -5.19
N LEU A 5 6.14 -5.01 -4.41
CA LEU A 5 5.73 -3.65 -4.77
C LEU A 5 6.20 -2.70 -3.68
N GLU A 6 6.72 -1.54 -4.07
CA GLU A 6 7.25 -0.54 -3.15
C GLU A 6 6.72 0.84 -3.52
N ILE A 7 6.24 1.59 -2.52
CA ILE A 7 5.80 2.98 -2.65
C ILE A 7 6.57 3.78 -1.60
N LYS A 8 7.39 4.74 -2.04
CA LYS A 8 8.28 5.51 -1.15
C LYS A 8 8.24 7.01 -1.47
N GLY A 9 8.52 7.84 -0.48
CA GLY A 9 8.68 9.30 -0.62
C GLY A 9 7.43 10.09 -0.19
N ARG A 10 7.05 11.12 -0.95
CA ARG A 10 5.93 12.02 -0.61
C ARG A 10 4.83 11.98 -1.65
N SER A 11 3.58 11.82 -1.23
CA SER A 11 2.42 11.74 -2.11
C SER A 11 1.49 12.94 -1.92
N ILE A 12 1.81 14.03 -2.62
CA ILE A 12 1.02 15.28 -2.63
C ILE A 12 0.67 15.76 -4.06
N PRO A 13 0.17 14.88 -4.95
CA PRO A 13 -0.23 15.28 -6.29
C PRO A 13 -1.44 16.24 -6.24
N GLU A 14 -1.47 17.17 -7.19
CA GLU A 14 -2.62 18.06 -7.42
C GLU A 14 -3.85 17.25 -7.88
N ASN A 15 -3.62 16.22 -8.71
CA ASN A 15 -4.63 15.26 -9.14
C ASN A 15 -4.20 13.83 -8.79
N SER A 16 -4.56 13.37 -7.58
CA SER A 16 -4.19 12.03 -7.11
C SER A 16 -4.75 10.90 -7.98
N VAL A 17 -5.93 11.08 -8.58
CA VAL A 17 -6.54 10.02 -9.41
C VAL A 17 -5.69 9.76 -10.65
N GLU A 18 -5.26 10.82 -11.33
CA GLU A 18 -4.38 10.68 -12.50
C GLU A 18 -3.00 10.15 -12.10
N PHE A 19 -2.46 10.61 -10.97
CA PHE A 19 -1.17 10.16 -10.45
C PHE A 19 -1.14 8.66 -10.09
N TYR A 20 -2.21 8.15 -9.45
CA TYR A 20 -2.31 6.74 -9.04
C TYR A 20 -2.84 5.81 -10.15
N LYS A 21 -3.32 6.36 -11.26
CA LYS A 21 -3.80 5.58 -12.41
C LYS A 21 -2.78 4.54 -12.91
N PRO A 22 -1.51 4.87 -13.22
CA PRO A 22 -0.54 3.87 -13.68
C PRO A 22 -0.32 2.75 -12.65
N LEU A 23 -0.37 3.05 -11.35
CA LEU A 23 -0.24 2.05 -10.28
C LEU A 23 -1.44 1.09 -10.28
N THR A 24 -2.67 1.60 -10.33
CA THR A 24 -3.88 0.78 -10.36
C THR A 24 -3.98 -0.05 -11.64
N GLU A 25 -3.56 0.49 -12.79
CA GLU A 25 -3.48 -0.27 -14.05
C GLU A 25 -2.44 -1.40 -13.96
N ALA A 26 -1.26 -1.12 -13.38
CA ALA A 26 -0.25 -2.15 -13.16
C ALA A 26 -0.75 -3.26 -12.22
N LEU A 27 -1.48 -2.91 -11.16
CA LEU A 27 -2.08 -3.88 -10.26
C LEU A 27 -3.12 -4.74 -10.97
N LYS A 28 -4.00 -4.15 -11.78
CA LYS A 28 -4.99 -4.93 -12.58
C LYS A 28 -4.32 -5.93 -13.51
N ILE A 29 -3.22 -5.54 -14.15
CA ILE A 29 -2.45 -6.45 -15.00
C ILE A 29 -1.85 -7.57 -14.15
N TYR A 30 -1.21 -7.24 -13.03
CA TYR A 30 -0.62 -8.19 -12.10
C TYR A 30 -1.64 -9.20 -11.55
N SER A 31 -2.85 -8.74 -11.24
CA SER A 31 -3.96 -9.53 -10.71
C SER A 31 -4.42 -10.66 -11.62
N ASN A 32 -4.09 -10.65 -12.92
CA ASN A 32 -4.41 -11.77 -13.82
C ASN A 32 -3.54 -13.01 -13.58
N GLN A 33 -2.29 -12.81 -13.15
CA GLN A 33 -1.34 -13.87 -12.84
C GLN A 33 -0.46 -13.44 -11.66
N PRO A 34 -1.05 -13.29 -10.46
CA PRO A 34 -0.29 -12.83 -9.31
C PRO A 34 0.73 -13.90 -8.91
N LYS A 35 1.82 -13.46 -8.26
CA LYS A 35 2.75 -14.41 -7.64
C LYS A 35 2.11 -15.05 -6.42
N GLU A 36 2.56 -16.25 -6.08
CA GLU A 36 2.07 -16.98 -4.90
C GLU A 36 2.15 -16.13 -3.63
N THR A 37 3.21 -15.33 -3.46
CA THR A 37 3.34 -14.35 -2.38
C THR A 37 3.49 -12.95 -2.97
N THR A 38 2.74 -11.99 -2.44
CA THR A 38 2.84 -10.58 -2.78
C THR A 38 3.17 -9.76 -1.54
N THR A 39 4.30 -9.05 -1.56
CA THR A 39 4.71 -8.13 -0.50
C THR A 39 4.64 -6.70 -1.01
N VAL A 40 3.90 -5.86 -0.28
CA VAL A 40 3.74 -4.44 -0.59
C VAL A 40 4.40 -3.65 0.53
N THR A 41 5.41 -2.85 0.22
CA THR A 41 6.12 -2.03 1.21
C THR A 41 5.80 -0.55 0.97
N ILE A 42 5.36 0.14 2.02
CA ILE A 42 4.99 1.55 1.99
C ILE A 42 5.92 2.31 2.92
N GLU A 43 6.61 3.32 2.39
CA GLU A 43 7.56 4.16 3.13
C GLU A 43 7.32 5.61 2.74
N LEU A 44 6.15 6.13 3.13
CA LEU A 44 5.76 7.51 2.82
C LEU A 44 6.10 8.44 3.98
N GLU A 45 6.80 9.53 3.67
CA GLU A 45 7.10 10.60 4.65
C GLU A 45 5.88 11.52 4.85
N TYR A 46 5.04 11.67 3.82
CA TYR A 46 3.85 12.50 3.88
C TYR A 46 2.91 12.17 2.73
N PHE A 47 1.61 12.21 2.97
CA PHE A 47 0.60 12.10 1.92
C PHE A 47 -0.66 12.88 2.27
N ASN A 48 -1.29 13.50 1.27
CA ASN A 48 -2.53 14.25 1.48
C ASN A 48 -3.77 13.33 1.53
N THR A 49 -4.91 13.88 1.95
CA THR A 49 -6.19 13.14 2.03
C THR A 49 -6.61 12.49 0.71
N SER A 50 -6.31 13.14 -0.41
CA SER A 50 -6.64 12.59 -1.73
C SER A 50 -5.80 11.36 -2.07
N SER A 51 -4.51 11.38 -1.74
CA SER A 51 -3.61 10.22 -1.84
C SER A 51 -4.00 9.11 -0.88
N ALA A 52 -4.44 9.46 0.34
CA ALA A 52 -4.90 8.49 1.33
C ALA A 52 -6.07 7.63 0.80
N LYS A 53 -7.00 8.27 0.06
CA LYS A 53 -8.10 7.58 -0.61
C LYS A 53 -7.60 6.64 -1.72
N CYS A 54 -6.69 7.12 -2.57
CA CYS A 54 -6.13 6.29 -3.65
C CYS A 54 -5.33 5.08 -3.12
N LEU A 55 -4.58 5.25 -2.02
CA LEU A 55 -3.90 4.16 -1.34
C LEU A 55 -4.89 3.14 -0.76
N LEU A 56 -5.99 3.61 -0.15
CA LEU A 56 -7.03 2.71 0.35
C LEU A 56 -7.63 1.86 -0.77
N ASP A 57 -7.99 2.48 -1.89
CA ASP A 57 -8.54 1.79 -3.06
C ASP A 57 -7.54 0.73 -3.57
N PHE A 58 -6.26 1.07 -3.68
CA PHE A 58 -5.19 0.15 -4.04
C PHE A 58 -5.05 -1.03 -3.06
N PHE A 59 -5.08 -0.78 -1.75
CA PHE A 59 -5.03 -1.84 -0.74
C PHE A 59 -6.28 -2.73 -0.76
N LYS A 60 -7.45 -2.20 -1.12
CA LYS A 60 -8.68 -2.99 -1.25
C LYS A 60 -8.64 -3.93 -2.46
N GLU A 61 -8.03 -3.52 -3.56
CA GLU A 61 -7.78 -4.43 -4.69
C GLU A 61 -6.85 -5.59 -4.29
N LEU A 62 -5.79 -5.30 -3.53
CA LEU A 62 -4.88 -6.30 -2.96
C LEU A 62 -5.57 -7.23 -1.94
N GLU A 63 -6.48 -6.71 -1.13
CA GLU A 63 -7.33 -7.50 -0.23
C GLU A 63 -8.15 -8.52 -1.02
N GLY A 64 -8.71 -8.10 -2.16
CA GLY A 64 -9.45 -8.96 -3.07
C GLY A 64 -8.64 -10.16 -3.55
N LEU A 65 -7.38 -9.94 -3.96
CA LEU A 65 -6.47 -11.03 -4.39
C LEU A 65 -6.24 -12.06 -3.29
N ARG A 66 -6.06 -11.59 -2.05
CA ARG A 66 -5.85 -12.46 -0.89
C ARG A 66 -7.10 -13.25 -0.54
N VAL A 67 -8.26 -12.58 -0.49
CA VAL A 67 -9.54 -13.23 -0.15
C VAL A 67 -9.93 -14.26 -1.20
N ALA A 68 -9.60 -14.04 -2.47
CA ALA A 68 -9.78 -15.00 -3.55
C ALA A 68 -8.80 -16.20 -3.48
N GLY A 69 -7.81 -16.16 -2.60
CA GLY A 69 -6.76 -17.19 -2.51
C GLY A 69 -5.77 -17.16 -3.67
N ALA A 70 -5.75 -16.09 -4.48
CA ALA A 70 -4.89 -15.98 -5.65
C ALA A 70 -3.43 -15.64 -5.28
N SER A 71 -3.23 -14.98 -4.14
CA SER A 71 -1.90 -14.64 -3.62
C SER A 71 -1.90 -14.47 -2.10
N ALA A 72 -0.83 -14.90 -1.45
CA ALA A 72 -0.52 -14.55 -0.07
C ALA A 72 -0.01 -13.11 -0.01
N VAL A 73 -0.94 -12.17 0.10
CA VAL A 73 -0.62 -10.74 0.19
C VAL A 73 -0.26 -10.35 1.63
N LYS A 74 0.81 -9.55 1.77
CA LYS A 74 1.15 -8.83 3.01
C LYS A 74 1.52 -7.38 2.72
N ILE A 75 1.17 -6.48 3.64
CA ILE A 75 1.57 -5.07 3.61
C ILE A 75 2.59 -4.83 4.72
N ARG A 76 3.67 -4.13 4.38
CA ARG A 76 4.67 -3.61 5.31
C ARG A 76 4.60 -2.10 5.25
N TRP A 77 4.40 -1.46 6.39
CA TRP A 77 4.25 -0.02 6.53
C TRP A 77 5.37 0.53 7.40
N GLY A 78 6.28 1.23 6.73
CA GLY A 78 7.41 1.92 7.33
C GLY A 78 6.97 3.28 7.88
N TYR A 79 7.42 3.59 9.09
CA TYR A 79 7.23 4.89 9.72
C TYR A 79 8.50 5.29 10.47
N GLN A 80 8.73 6.60 10.64
CA GLN A 80 9.80 7.12 11.48
C GLN A 80 9.30 7.25 12.93
N ALA A 81 10.18 7.06 13.91
CA ALA A 81 9.81 7.08 15.34
C ALA A 81 9.22 8.43 15.80
N GLU A 82 9.61 9.52 15.14
CA GLU A 82 9.19 10.88 15.42
C GLU A 82 7.89 11.28 14.68
N ASP A 83 7.44 10.48 13.72
CA ASP A 83 6.24 10.77 12.93
C ASP A 83 5.04 9.93 13.38
N GLU A 84 4.36 10.44 14.40
CA GLU A 84 3.13 9.83 14.93
C GLU A 84 2.00 9.80 13.89
N ASN A 85 1.93 10.78 12.98
CA ASN A 85 0.86 10.83 11.98
C ASN A 85 0.96 9.68 10.98
N ILE A 86 2.17 9.37 10.51
CA ILE A 86 2.40 8.24 9.60
C ILE A 86 2.13 6.90 10.29
N LEU A 87 2.48 6.79 11.58
CA LEU A 87 2.16 5.61 12.37
C LEU A 87 0.64 5.44 12.55
N GLU A 88 -0.07 6.51 12.91
CA GLU A 88 -1.52 6.48 13.08
C GLU A 88 -2.24 6.08 11.79
N ALA A 89 -1.87 6.68 10.66
CA ALA A 89 -2.45 6.30 9.38
C ALA A 89 -2.20 4.82 9.02
N GLY A 90 -1.00 4.31 9.32
CA GLY A 90 -0.70 2.88 9.18
C GLY A 90 -1.63 1.99 10.02
N LYS A 91 -1.91 2.37 11.27
CA LYS A 91 -2.85 1.66 12.16
C LYS A 91 -4.30 1.74 11.67
N GLU A 92 -4.70 2.89 11.11
CA GLU A 92 -6.02 3.05 10.49
C GLU A 92 -6.17 2.08 9.31
N TYR A 93 -5.19 2.02 8.39
CA TYR A 93 -5.21 1.06 7.29
C TYR A 93 -5.23 -0.39 7.78
N GLN A 94 -4.40 -0.72 8.77
CA GLN A 94 -4.38 -2.05 9.39
C GLN A 94 -5.75 -2.47 9.94
N THR A 95 -6.51 -1.52 10.50
CA THR A 95 -7.86 -1.78 11.04
C THR A 95 -8.90 -1.93 9.92
N MET A 96 -8.74 -1.20 8.82
CA MET A 96 -9.67 -1.22 7.68
C MET A 96 -9.48 -2.43 6.74
N LEU A 97 -8.35 -3.14 6.81
CA LEU A 97 -7.94 -4.17 5.86
C LEU A 97 -7.80 -5.56 6.54
N LYS A 98 -8.24 -6.61 5.85
CA LYS A 98 -8.11 -8.02 6.25
C LYS A 98 -6.87 -8.68 5.65
N ILE A 99 -5.76 -7.94 5.62
CA ILE A 99 -4.47 -8.38 5.09
C ILE A 99 -3.45 -8.40 6.25
N PRO A 100 -2.53 -9.39 6.30
CA PRO A 100 -1.35 -9.30 7.14
C PRO A 100 -0.66 -7.96 6.96
N PHE A 101 -0.59 -7.19 8.04
CA PHE A 101 -0.10 -5.82 8.03
C PHE A 101 0.98 -5.70 9.11
N GLU A 102 2.19 -5.35 8.69
CA GLU A 102 3.39 -5.23 9.51
C GLU A 102 3.79 -3.75 9.58
N LEU A 103 3.71 -3.16 10.77
CA LEU A 103 4.27 -1.84 11.03
C LEU A 103 5.74 -2.01 11.43
N PHE A 104 6.65 -1.25 10.81
CA PHE A 104 8.08 -1.30 11.14
C PHE A 104 8.71 0.09 11.16
N LEU A 105 9.70 0.28 12.03
CA LEU A 105 10.48 1.51 12.09
C LEU A 105 11.44 1.56 10.90
N LEU A 106 11.48 2.70 10.22
CA LEU A 106 12.49 2.98 9.21
C LEU A 106 13.80 3.34 9.91
N GLU A 107 14.87 2.60 9.63
CA GLU A 107 16.23 2.96 10.03
C GLU A 107 16.77 3.98 9.02
N GLU A 108 17.34 5.08 9.52
CA GLU A 108 17.98 6.13 8.69
C GLU A 108 19.27 5.64 8.00
#